data_AF-A0A6J6V2K9-F1
#
_entry.id   AF-A0A6J6V2K9-F1
#
_cell.length_a   1.000
_cell.length_b   1.000
_cell.length_c   1.000
_cell.angle_alpha   90.00
_cell.angle_beta   90.00
_cell.angle_gamma   90.00
#
_symmetry.space_group_name_H-M   'P 1'
#
loop_
_entity.id
_entity.type
_entity.pdbx_description
1 polymer ?
#
loop_
_entity_poly.entity_id
_entity_poly.type
_entity_poly.pdbx_seq_one_letter_code
_entity_poly.pdbx_strand_id
1 'polypeptide(L)'
;MGFHPVACQMVLVGVQLERGSVRGGQMHMTAGSHVVTTPDPAVVAVDDWPIVVLDTEPGDCTVHYSHTLHGAPPPTGGLTGDERARRTVYACFGPTSLFEALEPLEDLVAVMQRSDGVTATVDEKLRY
;
A
#
# COMPACT_ATOMS: atom_id res chain seq x y z
N MET A 1 2.87 13.86 -9.98
CA MET A 1 2.27 13.35 -8.71
C MET A 1 0.77 13.59 -8.74
N GLY A 2 0.01 12.75 -9.44
CA GLY A 2 -1.38 13.07 -9.82
C GLY A 2 -2.37 13.18 -8.66
N PHE A 3 -2.28 12.34 -7.62
CA PHE A 3 -3.25 12.31 -6.51
C PHE A 3 -2.62 12.49 -5.12
N HIS A 4 -1.40 13.02 -5.07
CA HIS A 4 -0.71 13.23 -3.79
C HIS A 4 -1.48 14.09 -2.77
N PRO A 5 -2.20 15.18 -3.15
CA PRO A 5 -3.00 15.95 -2.20
C PRO A 5 -4.33 15.28 -1.79
N VAL A 6 -4.65 14.11 -2.35
CA VAL A 6 -5.97 13.45 -2.19
C VAL A 6 -5.81 12.06 -1.58
N ALA A 7 -5.10 11.14 -2.25
CA ALA A 7 -5.08 9.73 -1.90
C ALA A 7 -3.72 9.23 -1.38
N CYS A 8 -2.61 9.82 -1.85
CA CYS A 8 -1.30 9.24 -1.55
C CYS A 8 -0.84 9.50 -0.11
N GLN A 9 -1.48 10.40 0.63
CA GLN A 9 -1.19 10.69 2.04
C GLN A 9 -1.86 9.72 3.02
N MET A 10 -2.61 8.72 2.54
CA MET A 10 -3.21 7.74 3.43
C MET A 10 -2.14 6.97 4.21
N VAL A 11 -2.46 6.67 5.47
CA VAL A 11 -1.68 5.78 6.34
C VAL A 11 -2.41 4.45 6.46
N LEU A 12 -1.69 3.37 6.20
CA LEU A 12 -2.15 2.00 6.34
C LEU A 12 -1.58 1.42 7.63
N VAL A 13 -2.46 0.96 8.52
CA VAL A 13 -2.10 0.25 9.75
C VAL A 13 -2.49 -1.22 9.57
N GLY A 14 -1.50 -2.10 9.42
CA GLY A 14 -1.68 -3.54 9.27
C GLY A 14 -1.50 -4.25 10.59
N VAL A 15 -2.59 -4.69 11.22
CA VAL A 15 -2.59 -5.51 12.44
C VAL A 15 -2.39 -6.97 12.06
N GLN A 16 -1.31 -7.59 12.53
CA GLN A 16 -0.95 -8.95 12.17
C GLN A 16 -1.74 -9.95 13.04
N LEU A 17 -2.50 -10.83 12.39
CA LEU A 17 -3.25 -11.89 13.08
C LEU A 17 -2.47 -13.20 13.13
N GLU A 18 -1.48 -13.34 12.25
CA GLU A 18 -0.59 -14.48 12.13
C GLU A 18 0.84 -13.99 12.00
N ARG A 19 1.78 -14.88 12.30
CA ARG A 19 3.20 -14.60 12.15
C ARG A 19 3.54 -14.25 10.70
N GLY A 20 4.19 -13.11 10.50
CA GLY A 20 4.81 -12.72 9.24
C GLY A 20 6.24 -13.26 9.24
N SER A 21 6.52 -14.24 8.38
CA SER A 21 7.87 -14.80 8.19
C SER A 21 8.06 -15.22 6.73
N VAL A 22 9.28 -15.59 6.35
CA VAL A 22 9.58 -16.10 5.00
C VAL A 22 8.68 -17.27 4.60
N ARG A 23 8.35 -18.16 5.55
CA ARG A 23 7.45 -19.31 5.34
C ARG A 23 5.98 -18.91 5.29
N GLY A 24 5.58 -17.83 5.97
CA GLY A 24 4.20 -17.35 6.04
C GLY A 24 3.82 -16.28 4.99
N GLY A 25 4.80 -15.73 4.27
CA GLY A 25 4.61 -14.62 3.33
C GLY A 25 4.74 -13.25 4.01
N GLN A 26 5.94 -12.93 4.52
CA GLN A 26 6.25 -11.66 5.19
C GLN A 26 6.18 -10.43 4.26
N MET A 27 6.06 -9.24 4.85
CA MET A 27 5.99 -8.00 4.09
C MET A 27 7.40 -7.55 3.71
N HIS A 28 7.57 -7.19 2.45
CA HIS A 28 8.73 -6.49 1.94
C HIS A 28 8.31 -5.06 1.58
N MET A 29 9.13 -4.09 1.93
CA MET A 29 8.92 -2.68 1.63
C MET A 29 10.20 -2.06 1.11
N THR A 30 10.08 -1.07 0.23
CA THR A 30 11.25 -0.33 -0.25
C THR A 30 11.37 0.96 0.52
N ALA A 31 12.40 1.08 1.35
CA ALA A 31 12.59 2.25 2.22
C ALA A 31 12.75 3.53 1.37
N GLY A 32 12.09 4.61 1.79
CA GLY A 32 12.12 5.90 1.09
C GLY A 32 11.23 6.00 -0.16
N SER A 33 10.70 4.89 -0.69
CA SER A 33 9.87 4.91 -1.92
C SER A 33 8.64 5.81 -1.88
N HIS A 34 8.14 6.14 -0.69
CA HIS A 34 7.03 7.06 -0.45
C HIS A 34 7.30 8.51 -0.93
N VAL A 35 8.57 8.89 -1.16
CA VAL A 35 8.93 10.24 -1.61
C VAL A 35 8.83 10.43 -3.13
N VAL A 36 8.53 9.38 -3.89
CA VAL A 36 8.39 9.43 -5.35
C VAL A 36 7.06 8.86 -5.82
N THR A 37 6.62 9.23 -7.04
CA THR A 37 5.58 8.47 -7.75
C THR A 37 6.18 7.18 -8.32
N THR A 38 5.38 6.12 -8.50
CA THR A 38 5.74 4.82 -9.09
C THR A 38 7.06 4.88 -9.83
N PRO A 39 8.16 4.39 -9.24
CA PRO A 39 9.46 4.58 -9.82
C PRO A 39 9.51 3.88 -11.18
N ASP A 40 9.59 4.69 -12.24
CA ASP A 40 9.94 4.20 -13.55
C ASP A 40 11.46 3.99 -13.55
N PRO A 41 11.97 2.76 -13.75
CA PRO A 41 13.41 2.52 -13.79
C PRO A 41 14.12 3.29 -14.92
N ALA A 42 13.39 3.79 -15.93
CA ALA A 42 13.92 4.70 -16.93
C ALA A 42 14.09 6.15 -16.44
N VAL A 43 13.47 6.51 -15.31
CA VAL A 43 13.45 7.86 -14.72
C VAL A 43 14.19 7.90 -13.38
N VAL A 44 14.12 6.84 -12.59
CA VAL A 44 14.72 6.73 -11.25
C VAL A 44 15.46 5.39 -11.15
N ALA A 45 16.76 5.44 -10.89
CA ALA A 45 17.53 4.23 -10.57
C ALA A 45 17.07 3.68 -9.21
N VAL A 46 16.41 2.52 -9.24
CA VAL A 46 15.87 1.85 -8.03
C VAL A 46 16.63 0.60 -7.61
N ASP A 47 17.65 0.20 -8.38
CA ASP A 47 18.40 -1.04 -8.14
C ASP A 47 19.09 -1.06 -6.77
N ASP A 48 19.49 0.11 -6.27
CA ASP A 48 20.15 0.27 -4.97
C ASP A 48 19.18 0.58 -3.82
N TRP A 49 17.88 0.57 -4.07
CA TRP A 49 16.92 0.95 -3.03
C TRP A 49 16.84 -0.12 -1.93
N PRO A 50 16.91 0.25 -0.64
CA PRO A 50 16.89 -0.73 0.42
C PRO A 50 15.53 -1.44 0.50
N ILE A 51 15.54 -2.76 0.31
CA ILE A 51 14.40 -3.61 0.60
C ILE A 51 14.45 -3.99 2.09
N VAL A 52 13.46 -3.54 2.84
CA VAL A 52 13.26 -3.90 4.23
C VAL A 52 12.26 -5.05 4.30
N VAL A 53 12.66 -6.11 4.99
CA VAL A 53 11.86 -7.32 5.19
C VAL A 53 11.38 -7.31 6.65
N LEU A 54 10.08 -7.48 6.86
CA LEU A 54 9.45 -7.36 8.16
C LEU A 54 9.02 -8.72 8.69
N ASP A 55 9.73 -9.23 9.69
CA ASP A 55 9.23 -10.30 10.56
C ASP A 55 8.25 -9.70 11.59
N THR A 56 7.14 -10.39 11.84
CA THR A 56 6.10 -9.93 12.77
C THR A 56 5.47 -11.10 13.52
N GLU A 57 5.03 -10.88 14.75
CA GLU A 57 4.24 -11.81 15.54
C GLU A 57 2.75 -11.39 15.59
N PRO A 58 1.82 -12.30 15.94
CA PRO A 58 0.42 -11.93 16.15
C PRO A 58 0.28 -10.80 17.18
N GLY A 59 -0.44 -9.74 16.80
CA GLY A 59 -0.61 -8.52 17.58
C GLY A 59 0.31 -7.37 17.19
N ASP A 60 1.41 -7.64 16.47
CA ASP A 60 2.25 -6.57 15.92
C ASP A 60 1.49 -5.74 14.90
N CYS A 61 1.89 -4.47 14.76
CA CYS A 61 1.32 -3.53 13.81
C CYS A 61 2.41 -3.00 12.89
N THR A 62 2.15 -3.02 11.57
CA THR A 62 2.94 -2.27 10.59
C THR A 62 2.23 -0.96 10.26
N VAL A 63 2.98 0.12 10.10
CA VAL A 63 2.43 1.45 9.76
C VAL A 63 3.24 2.04 8.61
N HIS A 64 2.59 2.36 7.50
CA HIS A 64 3.24 2.93 6.33
C HIS A 64 2.28 3.79 5.50
N TYR A 65 2.84 4.70 4.69
CA TYR A 65 2.04 5.43 3.71
C TYR A 65 1.55 4.50 2.60
N SER A 66 0.33 4.72 2.09
CA SER A 66 -0.27 3.90 1.04
C SER A 66 0.55 3.85 -0.24
N HIS A 67 1.29 4.91 -0.56
CA HIS A 67 2.17 4.98 -1.72
C HIS A 67 3.58 4.40 -1.49
N THR A 68 3.87 3.83 -0.31
CA THR A 68 5.14 3.15 -0.07
C THR A 68 5.15 1.90 -0.95
N LEU A 69 6.18 1.69 -1.77
CA LEU A 69 6.29 0.48 -2.56
C LEU A 69 6.49 -0.72 -1.62
N HIS A 70 5.51 -1.64 -1.63
CA HIS A 70 5.51 -2.82 -0.78
C HIS A 70 4.87 -4.01 -1.50
N GLY A 71 5.17 -5.19 -1.00
CA GLY A 71 4.61 -6.45 -1.48
C GLY A 71 4.90 -7.57 -0.51
N ALA A 72 4.35 -8.74 -0.76
CA ALA A 72 4.70 -9.94 -0.03
C ALA A 72 4.97 -11.07 -1.04
N PRO A 73 6.14 -11.71 -1.00
CA PRO A 73 6.36 -12.90 -1.81
C PRO A 73 5.42 -14.03 -1.35
N PRO A 74 5.15 -15.01 -2.23
CA PRO A 74 4.42 -16.21 -1.84
C PRO A 74 5.11 -16.94 -0.66
N PRO A 75 4.34 -17.55 0.25
CA PRO A 75 4.86 -18.44 1.29
C PRO A 75 5.88 -19.46 0.75
N THR A 76 7.10 -19.49 1.27
CA THR A 76 8.13 -20.42 0.79
C THR A 76 7.98 -21.82 1.38
N GLY A 77 8.09 -22.86 0.55
CA GLY A 77 8.19 -24.26 1.01
C GLY A 77 6.87 -24.88 1.50
N GLY A 78 5.74 -24.19 1.31
CA GLY A 78 4.43 -24.63 1.78
C GLY A 78 4.28 -24.54 3.31
N LEU A 79 3.04 -24.44 3.76
CA LEU A 79 2.70 -24.46 5.19
C LEU A 79 2.73 -25.91 5.69
N THR A 80 3.27 -26.15 6.88
CA THR A 80 3.36 -27.47 7.53
C THR A 80 2.72 -27.45 8.92
N GLY A 81 2.12 -28.57 9.34
CA GLY A 81 1.56 -28.71 10.69
C GLY A 81 0.54 -27.61 11.02
N ASP A 82 0.80 -26.88 12.10
CA ASP A 82 -0.05 -25.79 12.60
C ASP A 82 0.25 -24.42 11.98
N GLU A 83 1.18 -24.34 11.01
CA GLU A 83 1.50 -23.09 10.33
C GLU A 83 0.31 -22.56 9.53
N ARG A 84 0.11 -21.24 9.56
CA ARG A 84 -0.94 -20.56 8.80
C ARG A 84 -0.33 -19.54 7.84
N ALA A 85 -1.03 -19.30 6.72
CA ALA A 85 -0.72 -18.19 5.84
C ALA A 85 -0.87 -16.88 6.62
N ARG A 86 -0.03 -15.89 6.33
CA ARG A 86 -0.13 -14.57 6.98
C ARG A 86 -1.52 -13.98 6.76
N ARG A 87 -2.17 -13.59 7.85
CA ARG A 87 -3.43 -12.84 7.87
C ARG A 87 -3.18 -11.49 8.54
N THR A 88 -3.69 -10.43 7.91
CA THR A 88 -3.51 -9.06 8.37
C THR A 88 -4.84 -8.33 8.22
N VAL A 89 -5.24 -7.57 9.23
CA VAL A 89 -6.36 -6.62 9.13
C VAL A 89 -5.78 -5.24 8.89
N TYR A 90 -6.26 -4.56 7.85
CA TYR A 90 -5.86 -3.18 7.58
C TYR A 90 -6.92 -2.20 8.04
N ALA A 91 -6.47 -1.21 8.81
CA ALA A 91 -7.19 0.04 9.02
C ALA A 91 -6.53 1.13 8.19
N CYS A 92 -7.31 1.80 7.34
CA CYS A 92 -6.82 2.84 6.44
C CYS A 92 -7.30 4.20 6.95
N PHE A 93 -6.37 5.15 7.10
CA PHE A 93 -6.66 6.51 7.53
C PHE A 93 -6.28 7.46 6.40
N GLY A 94 -7.21 8.26 5.92
CA GLY A 94 -6.98 9.22 4.84
C GLY A 94 -7.17 10.67 5.28
N PRO A 95 -6.62 11.63 4.52
CA PRO A 95 -6.95 13.04 4.72
C PRO A 95 -8.42 13.30 4.35
N THR A 96 -8.99 14.39 4.87
CA THR A 96 -10.38 14.78 4.56
C THR A 96 -10.61 14.95 3.07
N SER A 97 -9.60 15.46 2.33
CA SER A 97 -9.64 15.62 0.88
C SER A 97 -9.92 14.32 0.11
N LEU A 98 -9.50 13.16 0.65
CA LEU A 98 -9.87 11.86 0.07
C LEU A 98 -11.37 11.62 0.14
N PHE A 99 -11.97 11.88 1.30
CA PHE A 99 -13.39 11.64 1.53
C PHE A 99 -14.26 12.67 0.78
N GLU A 100 -13.75 13.87 0.56
CA GLU A 100 -14.39 14.88 -0.30
C GLU A 100 -14.35 14.48 -1.78
N ALA A 101 -13.31 13.76 -2.21
CA ALA A 101 -13.14 13.27 -3.58
C ALA A 101 -13.90 11.97 -3.88
N LEU A 102 -14.38 11.26 -2.86
CA LEU A 102 -15.10 9.99 -3.00
C LEU A 102 -16.59 10.23 -3.24
N GLU A 103 -17.12 9.75 -4.35
CA GLU A 103 -18.57 9.65 -4.53
C GLU A 103 -19.12 8.36 -3.87
N PRO A 104 -20.43 8.29 -3.55
CA PRO A 104 -21.02 7.08 -2.99
C PRO A 104 -20.75 5.87 -3.89
N LEU A 105 -20.26 4.78 -3.27
CA LEU A 105 -19.92 3.51 -3.94
C LEU A 105 -18.66 3.55 -4.83
N GLU A 106 -17.89 4.64 -4.83
CA GLU A 106 -16.56 4.66 -5.43
C GLU A 106 -15.53 3.99 -4.51
N ASP A 107 -14.58 3.27 -5.12
CA ASP A 107 -13.37 2.80 -4.44
C ASP A 107 -12.20 3.77 -4.67
N LEU A 108 -11.09 3.52 -4.00
CA LEU A 108 -9.88 4.33 -4.16
C LEU A 108 -9.35 4.37 -5.60
N VAL A 109 -9.53 3.30 -6.36
CA VAL A 109 -9.11 3.24 -7.77
C VAL A 109 -9.99 4.17 -8.61
N ALA A 110 -11.29 4.22 -8.34
CA ALA A 110 -12.24 5.14 -8.96
C ALA A 110 -11.99 6.62 -8.63
N VAL A 111 -11.33 6.92 -7.49
CA VAL A 111 -10.80 8.28 -7.23
C VAL A 111 -9.72 8.62 -8.23
N MET A 112 -8.86 7.67 -8.58
CA MET A 112 -7.71 7.91 -9.46
C MET A 112 -8.02 7.73 -10.94
N GLN A 113 -9.02 6.91 -11.29
CA GLN A 113 -9.38 6.57 -12.67
C GLN A 113 -10.86 6.81 -12.94
N ARG A 114 -11.14 7.48 -14.04
CA ARG A 114 -12.48 7.62 -14.62
C ARG A 114 -12.97 6.27 -15.15
N SER A 115 -14.28 6.16 -15.37
CA SER A 115 -14.93 4.97 -15.93
C SER A 115 -14.48 4.61 -17.34
N ASP A 116 -13.88 5.55 -18.08
CA ASP A 116 -13.27 5.35 -19.39
C ASP A 116 -11.81 4.85 -19.32
N GLY A 117 -11.29 4.59 -18.11
CA GLY A 117 -9.92 4.12 -17.87
C GLY A 117 -8.86 5.22 -17.85
N VAL A 118 -9.24 6.49 -18.08
CA VAL A 118 -8.32 7.63 -18.03
C VAL A 118 -8.10 8.04 -16.58
N THR A 119 -6.84 8.30 -16.20
CA THR A 119 -6.52 8.86 -14.88
C THR A 119 -7.19 10.23 -14.72
N ALA A 120 -8.01 10.38 -13.69
CA ALA A 120 -8.64 11.66 -13.36
C ALA A 120 -7.57 12.69 -12.94
N THR A 121 -7.89 13.97 -13.04
CA THR A 121 -7.11 15.05 -12.45
C THR A 121 -7.59 15.33 -11.02
N VAL A 122 -6.75 15.98 -10.21
CA VAL A 122 -7.17 16.45 -8.87
C VAL A 122 -8.36 17.38 -8.98
N ASP A 123 -8.33 18.33 -9.93
CA ASP A 123 -9.38 19.33 -10.09
C ASP A 123 -10.72 18.70 -10.53
N GLU A 124 -10.69 17.61 -11.29
CA GLU A 124 -11.91 16.85 -11.62
C GLU A 124 -12.55 16.20 -10.38
N LYS A 125 -11.75 15.87 -9.36
CA LYS A 125 -12.21 15.17 -8.14
C LYS A 125 -12.47 16.11 -6.96
N LEU A 126 -11.70 17.18 -6.83
CA LEU A 126 -11.92 18.22 -5.84
C LEU A 126 -12.73 19.34 -6.50
N ARG A 127 -14.05 19.34 -6.26
CA ARG A 127 -14.93 20.44 -6.68
C ARG A 127 -14.59 21.67 -5.84
N TYR A 128 -13.68 22.51 -6.32
CA TYR A 128 -13.45 23.86 -5.77
C TYR A 128 -14.57 24.83 -6.20
#